data_AF-A0A925V015-F1
#
_entry.id   AF-A0A925V015-F1
#
_cell.length_a   1.000
_cell.length_b   1.000
_cell.length_c   1.000
_cell.angle_alpha   90.00
_cell.angle_beta   90.00
_cell.angle_gamma   90.00
#
_symmetry.space_group_name_H-M   'P 1'
#
loop_
_entity.id
_entity.type
_entity.pdbx_description
1 polymer ?
#
loop_
_entity_poly.entity_id
_entity_poly.type
_entity_poly.pdbx_seq_one_letter_code
_entity_poly.pdbx_strand_id
1 'polypeptide(L)'
;MIAGGRLHGLAAIALLGYLAIARGVGNLYPFSTFEMYGATPLVDASRIVALTDDGPRELVEFSRWRCALPPDPDPRACAASWPFFHIEAIDRAAIDRVRSAAPPVGAATQVVIVRRVWRLGEGDAALAIEDCELARCEAAP
;
A
#
# COMPACT_ATOMS: atom_id res chain seq x y z
N MET A 1 38.02 23.32 35.32
CA MET A 1 36.55 23.19 35.37
C MET A 1 35.95 23.89 34.14
N ILE A 2 36.23 23.41 32.92
CA ILE A 2 35.74 23.99 31.65
C ILE A 2 35.54 22.83 30.64
N ALA A 3 34.61 21.93 30.93
CA ALA A 3 34.29 20.82 30.03
C ALA A 3 32.76 20.59 29.87
N GLY A 4 31.94 21.08 30.80
CA GLY A 4 30.48 20.90 30.77
C GLY A 4 29.77 21.70 29.68
N GLY A 5 30.14 22.97 29.46
CA GLY A 5 29.39 23.87 28.55
C GLY A 5 29.46 23.50 27.06
N ARG A 6 30.57 22.92 26.60
CA ARG A 6 30.74 22.48 25.21
C ARG A 6 29.95 21.21 24.90
N LEU A 7 29.81 20.31 25.88
CA LEU A 7 29.00 19.12 25.76
C LEU A 7 27.51 19.47 25.61
N HIS A 8 27.05 20.48 26.35
CA HIS A 8 25.64 20.90 26.33
C HIS A 8 25.27 21.58 25.01
N GLY A 9 26.16 22.39 24.44
CA GLY A 9 25.96 22.99 23.11
C GLY A 9 25.89 21.96 21.99
N LEU A 10 26.77 20.96 22.01
CA LEU A 10 26.74 19.87 21.03
C LEU A 10 25.48 19.01 21.16
N ALA A 11 25.05 18.70 22.38
CA ALA A 11 23.81 17.96 22.62
C ALA A 11 22.58 18.73 22.11
N ALA A 12 22.53 20.04 22.32
CA ALA A 12 21.44 20.88 21.82
C ALA A 12 21.39 20.91 20.29
N ILE A 13 22.54 21.03 19.62
CA ILE A 13 22.62 21.03 18.15
C ILE A 13 22.21 19.66 17.60
N ALA A 14 22.68 18.57 18.20
CA ALA A 14 22.29 17.22 17.81
C ALA A 14 20.79 16.99 17.96
N LEU A 15 20.18 17.47 19.06
CA LEU A 15 18.75 17.37 19.30
C LEU A 15 17.94 18.18 18.27
N LEU A 16 18.34 19.42 17.99
CA LEU A 16 17.65 20.27 17.01
C LEU A 16 17.79 19.71 15.59
N GLY A 17 18.96 19.22 15.22
CA GLY A 17 19.20 18.54 13.94
C GLY A 17 18.34 17.29 13.80
N TYR A 18 18.28 16.47 14.86
CA TYR A 18 17.39 15.32 14.91
C TYR A 18 15.93 15.72 14.71
N LEU A 19 15.43 16.71 15.45
CA LEU A 19 14.05 17.17 15.35
C LEU A 19 13.72 17.69 13.94
N ALA A 20 14.62 18.45 13.32
CA ALA A 20 14.42 18.98 11.96
C ALA A 20 14.35 17.85 10.92
N ILE A 21 15.26 16.88 10.99
CA ILE A 21 15.28 15.72 10.08
C ILE A 21 14.05 14.85 10.33
N ALA A 22 13.77 14.52 11.59
CA ALA A 22 12.63 13.69 12.01
C ALA A 22 11.29 14.29 11.58
N ARG A 23 11.14 15.62 11.67
CA ARG A 23 9.98 16.35 11.16
C ARG A 23 9.86 16.25 9.63
N GLY A 24 10.99 16.28 8.91
CA GLY A 24 11.03 16.13 7.46
C GLY A 24 10.70 14.72 6.96
N VAL A 25 11.05 13.68 7.73
CA VAL A 25 10.78 12.26 7.39
C VAL A 25 9.54 11.69 8.07
N GLY A 26 8.78 12.49 8.83
CA GLY A 26 7.55 12.07 9.50
C GLY A 26 7.74 11.06 10.65
N ASN A 27 8.95 10.96 11.23
CA ASN A 27 9.27 9.93 12.23
C ASN A 27 9.97 10.53 13.46
N LEU A 28 9.19 11.19 14.33
CA LEU A 28 9.65 11.79 15.58
C LEU A 28 9.59 10.76 16.72
N TYR A 29 10.67 10.04 17.02
CA TYR A 29 10.70 9.18 18.21
C TYR A 29 10.83 10.02 19.50
N PRO A 30 10.13 9.70 20.62
CA PRO A 30 9.21 8.59 20.86
C PRO A 30 7.75 8.87 20.45
N PHE A 31 7.46 10.08 19.98
CA PHE A 31 6.14 10.47 19.45
C PHE A 31 5.98 10.00 18.00
N SER A 32 6.36 8.75 17.72
CA SER A 32 6.21 8.17 16.40
C SER A 32 4.73 8.15 16.12
N THR A 33 4.27 9.11 15.31
CA THR A 33 2.95 9.05 14.69
C THR A 33 3.07 7.99 13.61
N PHE A 34 3.17 6.73 14.02
CA PHE A 34 2.71 5.66 13.17
C PHE A 34 1.27 6.07 12.83
N GLU A 35 1.02 6.43 11.57
CA GLU A 35 -0.33 6.74 11.10
C GLU A 35 -1.32 5.60 11.37
N MET A 36 -0.83 4.42 11.81
CA MET A 36 -1.63 3.39 12.48
C MET A 36 -2.62 3.93 13.54
N TYR A 37 -2.31 5.02 14.24
CA TYR A 37 -3.21 5.66 15.21
C TYR A 37 -3.66 7.07 14.80
N GLY A 38 -3.25 7.52 13.61
CA GLY A 38 -3.49 8.88 13.13
C GLY A 38 -4.88 9.02 12.54
N ALA A 39 -5.83 9.45 13.37
CA ALA A 39 -6.98 10.36 13.17
C ALA A 39 -7.71 10.52 11.81
N THR A 40 -7.37 9.79 10.75
CA THR A 40 -8.11 9.74 9.51
C THR A 40 -8.96 8.49 9.58
N PRO A 41 -10.26 8.58 9.92
CA PRO A 41 -11.18 7.45 9.86
C PRO A 41 -11.41 7.13 8.38
N LEU A 42 -10.44 6.51 7.73
CA LEU A 42 -10.68 5.88 6.44
C LEU A 42 -11.41 4.58 6.76
N VAL A 43 -12.74 4.68 6.82
CA VAL A 43 -13.66 3.58 7.09
C VAL A 43 -13.60 2.53 5.98
N ASP A 44 -13.26 2.94 4.76
CA ASP A 44 -13.22 2.04 3.61
C ASP A 44 -11.80 1.50 3.39
N ALA A 45 -11.63 0.19 3.49
CA ALA A 45 -10.35 -0.46 3.23
C ALA A 45 -10.22 -0.84 1.75
N SER A 46 -8.99 -0.94 1.24
CA SER A 46 -8.73 -1.48 -0.10
C SER A 46 -7.59 -2.49 -0.11
N ARG A 47 -7.61 -3.37 -1.12
CA ARG A 47 -6.55 -4.33 -1.39
C ARG A 47 -6.48 -4.65 -2.88
N ILE A 48 -5.27 -4.84 -3.39
CA ILE A 48 -5.05 -5.32 -4.75
C ILE A 48 -5.15 -6.84 -4.75
N VAL A 49 -6.01 -7.39 -5.61
CA VAL A 49 -6.26 -8.84 -5.74
C VAL A 49 -6.35 -9.22 -7.21
N ALA A 50 -6.25 -10.52 -7.51
CA ALA A 50 -6.54 -11.07 -8.82
C ALA A 50 -7.93 -11.72 -8.82
N LEU A 51 -8.82 -11.29 -9.70
CA LEU A 51 -10.10 -11.94 -9.92
C LEU A 51 -9.92 -13.13 -10.87
N THR A 52 -10.28 -14.31 -10.38
CA THR A 52 -10.39 -15.56 -11.15
C THR A 52 -11.86 -15.98 -11.25
N ASP A 53 -12.14 -17.03 -12.02
CA ASP A 53 -13.49 -17.61 -12.11
C ASP A 53 -14.00 -18.15 -10.76
N ASP A 54 -13.09 -18.53 -9.86
CA ASP A 54 -13.40 -19.00 -8.50
C ASP A 54 -13.53 -17.85 -7.48
N GLY A 55 -13.27 -16.61 -7.89
CA GLY A 55 -13.35 -15.41 -7.06
C GLY A 55 -12.01 -14.69 -6.85
N PRO A 56 -11.94 -13.76 -5.89
CA PRO A 56 -10.72 -13.00 -5.60
C PRO A 56 -9.63 -13.90 -4.99
N ARG A 57 -8.40 -13.77 -5.47
CA ARG A 57 -7.21 -14.44 -4.92
C ARG A 57 -6.09 -13.44 -4.70
N GLU A 58 -5.23 -13.73 -3.73
CA GLU A 58 -4.07 -12.89 -3.46
C GLU A 58 -3.02 -13.05 -4.57
N LEU A 59 -2.33 -11.97 -4.93
CA LEU A 59 -1.30 -12.03 -5.99
C LEU A 59 -0.12 -12.93 -5.61
N VAL A 60 0.09 -13.18 -4.32
CA VAL A 60 1.13 -14.09 -3.84
C VAL A 60 0.85 -15.56 -4.17
N GLU A 61 -0.40 -15.90 -4.51
CA GLU A 61 -0.80 -17.27 -4.85
C GLU A 61 -0.36 -17.68 -6.26
N PHE A 62 0.18 -16.74 -7.06
CA PHE A 62 0.68 -16.99 -8.40
C PHE A 62 2.15 -16.57 -8.50
N SER A 63 3.01 -17.46 -9.01
CA SER A 63 4.44 -17.17 -9.20
C SER A 63 4.79 -16.65 -10.60
N ARG A 64 3.88 -16.81 -11.58
CA ARG A 64 4.11 -16.42 -12.98
C ARG A 64 3.03 -15.48 -13.47
N TRP A 65 3.44 -14.46 -14.23
CA TRP A 65 2.54 -13.40 -14.66
C TRP A 65 2.87 -12.90 -16.06
N ARG A 66 1.82 -12.57 -16.83
CA ARG A 66 1.93 -11.83 -18.08
C ARG A 66 0.74 -10.91 -18.21
N CYS A 67 0.97 -9.60 -18.21
CA CYS A 67 -0.09 -8.61 -18.33
C CYS A 67 -0.01 -7.89 -19.68
N ALA A 68 -1.16 -7.54 -20.26
CA ALA A 68 -1.20 -6.74 -21.50
C ALA A 68 -0.60 -5.34 -21.28
N LEU A 69 -0.88 -4.75 -20.12
CA LEU A 69 -0.29 -3.51 -19.63
C LEU A 69 0.16 -3.72 -18.18
N PRO A 70 1.27 -3.09 -17.76
CA PRO A 70 1.69 -3.15 -16.37
C PRO A 70 0.65 -2.46 -15.47
N PRO A 71 0.16 -3.11 -14.40
CA PRO A 71 -0.77 -2.48 -13.47
C PRO A 71 -0.14 -1.28 -12.77
N ASP A 72 -0.95 -0.24 -12.53
CA ASP A 72 -0.57 0.97 -11.80
C ASP A 72 -0.95 0.83 -10.30
N PRO A 73 0.02 0.90 -9.37
CA PRO A 73 -0.30 0.84 -7.94
C PRO A 73 -0.91 2.15 -7.39
N ASP A 74 -0.84 3.27 -8.12
CA ASP A 74 -1.37 4.55 -7.63
C ASP A 74 -2.88 4.43 -7.34
N PRO A 75 -3.33 4.63 -6.09
CA PRO A 75 -4.76 4.56 -5.76
C PRO A 75 -5.61 5.57 -6.55
N ARG A 76 -5.02 6.66 -7.04
CA ARG A 76 -5.70 7.68 -7.85
C ARG A 76 -6.06 7.18 -9.25
N ALA A 77 -5.45 6.09 -9.73
CA ALA A 77 -5.91 5.40 -10.94
C ALA A 77 -7.36 4.91 -10.81
N CYS A 78 -7.82 4.68 -9.57
CA CYS A 78 -9.19 4.31 -9.23
C CYS A 78 -10.02 5.52 -8.79
N ALA A 79 -10.04 6.58 -9.60
CA ALA A 79 -10.68 7.86 -9.25
C ALA A 79 -12.17 7.74 -8.87
N ALA A 80 -12.91 6.82 -9.50
CA ALA A 80 -14.33 6.59 -9.19
C ALA A 80 -14.57 6.03 -7.78
N SER A 81 -13.60 5.29 -7.24
CA SER A 81 -13.67 4.71 -5.90
C SER A 81 -12.84 5.51 -4.88
N TRP A 82 -12.15 6.58 -5.25
CA TRP A 82 -11.39 7.37 -4.29
C TRP A 82 -12.31 8.28 -3.44
N PRO A 83 -12.03 8.51 -2.13
CA PRO A 83 -10.92 8.02 -1.32
C PRO A 83 -11.19 6.69 -0.59
N PHE A 84 -10.12 5.99 -0.23
CA PHE A 84 -10.11 4.79 0.62
C PHE A 84 -8.77 4.65 1.35
N PHE A 85 -8.73 3.83 2.39
CA PHE A 85 -7.52 3.38 3.05
C PHE A 85 -6.75 2.38 2.18
N HIS A 86 -5.44 2.59 2.08
CA HIS A 86 -4.53 1.66 1.47
C HIS A 86 -3.15 1.79 2.13
N ILE A 87 -2.32 0.76 2.02
CA ILE A 87 -0.96 0.79 2.54
C ILE A 87 -0.03 0.78 1.33
N GLU A 88 0.52 1.95 0.99
CA GLU A 88 1.32 2.17 -0.23
C GLU A 88 2.48 1.16 -0.38
N ALA A 89 3.12 0.77 0.73
CA ALA A 89 4.20 -0.21 0.71
C ALA A 89 3.70 -1.62 0.33
N ILE A 90 2.50 -2.02 0.77
CA ILE A 90 1.90 -3.31 0.44
C ILE A 90 1.46 -3.33 -1.03
N ASP A 91 0.81 -2.25 -1.48
CA ASP A 91 0.36 -2.12 -2.88
C ASP A 91 1.54 -2.18 -3.86
N ARG A 92 2.62 -1.43 -3.58
CA ARG A 92 3.85 -1.49 -4.38
C ARG A 92 4.46 -2.87 -4.38
N ALA A 93 4.61 -3.51 -3.22
CA ALA A 93 5.19 -4.85 -3.13
C ALA A 93 4.37 -5.90 -3.90
N ALA A 94 3.04 -5.79 -3.91
CA ALA A 94 2.16 -6.66 -4.68
C ALA A 94 2.36 -6.47 -6.19
N ILE A 95 2.39 -5.21 -6.66
CA ILE A 95 2.58 -4.91 -8.08
C ILE A 95 4.01 -5.23 -8.56
N ASP A 96 5.03 -4.97 -7.74
CA ASP A 96 6.42 -5.30 -8.07
C ASP A 96 6.61 -6.81 -8.23
N ARG A 97 5.90 -7.64 -7.44
CA ARG A 97 5.88 -9.09 -7.64
C ARG A 97 5.33 -9.49 -9.01
N VAL A 98 4.25 -8.87 -9.46
CA VAL A 98 3.70 -9.12 -10.81
C VAL A 98 4.68 -8.67 -11.90
N ARG A 99 5.25 -7.47 -11.76
CA ARG A 99 6.18 -6.89 -12.75
C ARG A 99 7.48 -7.67 -12.88
N SER A 100 7.98 -8.21 -11.77
CA SER A 100 9.24 -8.97 -11.71
C SER A 100 9.07 -10.45 -12.02
N ALA A 101 7.84 -10.95 -12.09
CA ALA A 101 7.58 -12.35 -12.35
C ALA A 101 7.86 -12.74 -13.81
N ALA A 102 8.33 -13.97 -13.98
CA ALA A 102 8.48 -14.57 -15.30
C ALA A 102 7.11 -14.90 -15.90
N PRO A 103 6.99 -14.91 -17.24
CA PRO A 103 5.73 -15.27 -17.90
C PRO A 103 5.32 -16.72 -17.61
N PRO A 104 4.02 -17.05 -17.68
CA PRO A 104 3.54 -18.42 -17.55
C PRO A 104 4.15 -19.35 -18.60
N VAL A 105 4.42 -20.60 -18.21
CA VAL A 105 4.88 -21.69 -19.07
C VAL A 105 3.86 -22.81 -18.98
N GLY A 106 3.11 -23.05 -20.05
CA GLY A 106 2.03 -24.04 -20.07
C GLY A 106 0.66 -23.45 -19.72
N ALA A 107 -0.14 -24.17 -18.93
CA ALA A 107 -1.49 -23.75 -18.58
C ALA A 107 -1.47 -22.47 -17.73
N ALA A 108 -2.13 -21.43 -18.22
CA ALA A 108 -2.29 -20.16 -17.52
C ALA A 108 -3.78 -19.84 -17.38
N THR A 109 -4.14 -19.21 -16.27
CA THR A 109 -5.50 -18.74 -16.00
C THR A 109 -5.61 -17.28 -16.39
N GLN A 110 -6.68 -16.89 -17.07
CA GLN A 110 -6.98 -15.48 -17.31
C GLN A 110 -7.45 -14.86 -16.01
N VAL A 111 -6.84 -13.75 -15.62
CA VAL A 111 -7.15 -13.03 -14.38
C VAL A 111 -7.25 -11.54 -14.62
N VAL A 112 -8.07 -10.86 -13.84
CA VAL A 112 -8.15 -9.40 -13.82
C VAL A 112 -7.57 -8.92 -12.49
N ILE A 113 -6.46 -8.19 -12.54
CA ILE A 113 -5.93 -7.53 -11.36
C ILE A 113 -6.82 -6.31 -11.09
N VAL A 114 -7.42 -6.27 -9.91
CA VAL A 114 -8.29 -5.18 -9.47
C VAL A 114 -7.80 -4.62 -8.14
N ARG A 115 -8.07 -3.34 -7.91
CA ARG A 115 -8.14 -2.81 -6.56
C ARG A 115 -9.56 -2.99 -6.07
N ARG A 116 -9.73 -3.87 -5.09
CA ARG A 116 -10.99 -4.09 -4.39
C ARG A 116 -11.09 -3.13 -3.22
N VAL A 117 -12.20 -2.40 -3.14
CA VAL A 117 -12.53 -1.44 -2.08
C VAL A 117 -13.75 -1.95 -1.33
N TRP A 118 -13.63 -2.05 -0.02
CA TRP A 118 -14.72 -2.39 0.89
C TRP A 118 -15.31 -1.13 1.46
N ARG A 119 -16.56 -0.84 1.09
CA ARG A 119 -17.34 0.29 1.57
C ARG A 119 -18.10 -0.08 2.82
N LEU A 120 -17.69 0.50 3.95
CA LEU A 120 -18.41 0.41 5.20
C LEU A 120 -19.46 1.53 5.19
N GLY A 121 -20.72 1.17 4.96
CA GLY A 121 -21.81 2.11 5.15
C GLY A 121 -21.96 2.50 6.63
N GLU A 122 -22.63 3.62 6.90
CA GLU A 122 -22.93 4.04 8.27
C GLU A 122 -24.02 3.14 8.89
N GLY A 123 -23.80 2.65 10.12
CA GLY A 123 -24.78 1.85 10.87
C GLY A 123 -24.95 0.43 10.34
N ASP A 124 -26.19 -0.03 10.18
CA ASP A 124 -26.55 -1.37 9.66
C ASP A 124 -26.52 -1.47 8.13
N ALA A 125 -25.93 -0.50 7.45
CA ALA A 125 -25.79 -0.53 5.99
C ALA A 125 -24.94 -1.73 5.55
N ALA A 126 -25.37 -2.40 4.48
CA ALA A 126 -24.67 -3.54 3.92
C ALA A 126 -23.27 -3.13 3.41
N LEU A 127 -22.28 -3.99 3.66
CA LEU A 127 -20.95 -3.90 3.06
C LEU A 127 -21.08 -3.87 1.53
N ALA A 128 -20.67 -2.78 0.90
CA ALA A 128 -20.55 -2.72 -0.55
C ALA A 128 -19.10 -3.00 -0.97
N ILE A 129 -18.93 -3.69 -2.10
CA ILE A 129 -17.61 -3.99 -2.68
C ILE A 129 -17.55 -3.32 -4.04
N GLU A 130 -16.53 -2.51 -4.25
CA GLU A 130 -16.22 -1.88 -5.53
C GLU A 130 -14.89 -2.43 -6.05
N ASP A 131 -14.89 -2.92 -7.30
CA ASP A 131 -13.68 -3.39 -7.96
C ASP A 131 -13.28 -2.40 -9.07
N CYS A 132 -12.07 -1.85 -8.96
CA CYS A 132 -11.44 -1.02 -9.97
C CYS A 132 -10.40 -1.84 -10.73
N GLU A 133 -10.60 -2.03 -12.03
CA GLU A 133 -9.67 -2.78 -12.88
C GLU A 133 -8.33 -2.03 -13.04
N LEU A 134 -7.23 -2.72 -12.75
CA LEU A 134 -5.87 -2.20 -12.92
C LEU A 134 -5.18 -2.80 -14.16
N ALA A 135 -5.38 -4.11 -14.40
CA ALA A 135 -4.80 -4.79 -15.56
C ALA A 135 -5.49 -6.14 -15.83
N ARG A 136 -5.42 -6.58 -17.10
CA ARG A 136 -5.76 -7.95 -17.52
C ARG A 136 -4.49 -8.75 -17.73
N CYS A 137 -4.43 -9.93 -17.14
CA CYS A 137 -3.22 -10.74 -17.11
C CYS A 137 -3.53 -12.23 -17.26
N GLU A 138 -2.48 -12.98 -17.58
CA GLU A 138 -2.39 -14.42 -17.43
C GLU A 138 -1.54 -14.72 -16.21
N ALA A 139 -2.00 -15.64 -15.37
CA ALA A 139 -1.30 -16.06 -14.17
C ALA A 139 -1.21 -17.59 -14.07
N ALA A 140 -0.10 -18.06 -13.50
CA ALA A 140 0.07 -19.47 -13.15
C ALA A 140 0.70 -19.59 -11.74
N PRO A 141 0.38 -20.66 -10.99
CA PRO A 141 0.94 -20.91 -9.67
C PRO A 141 2.47 -20.97 -9.70
#